data_AF-A0A2M7J5U1-F1
#
_entry.id   AF-A0A2M7J5U1-F1
#
_cell.length_a   1.000
_cell.length_b   1.000
_cell.length_c   1.000
_cell.angle_alpha   90.00
_cell.angle_beta   90.00
_cell.angle_gamma   90.00
#
_symmetry.space_group_name_H-M   'P 1'
#
loop_
_entity.id
_entity.type
_entity.pdbx_description
1 polymer ?
#
loop_
_entity_poly.entity_id
_entity_poly.type
_entity_poly.pdbx_seq_one_letter_code
_entity_poly.pdbx_strand_id
1 'polypeptide(L)'
;MEDKKMLNKVKSAFGGKKVLLVMVFCTSIFAQEAFVMKVSGKAHLNSGGIWSSLKKDMLVTSGDSITTEAGAEVSMRLSDGHSVDILGDSIFSLRENSENLKEMDIWLGRIYAKVEK
;
A
#
# COMPACT_ATOMS: atom_id res chain seq x y z
N MET A 1 -55.12 -8.00 -1.96
CA MET A 1 -54.55 -7.98 -3.34
C MET A 1 -53.47 -6.89 -3.51
N GLU A 2 -53.10 -6.15 -2.45
CA GLU A 2 -52.17 -5.02 -2.53
C GLU A 2 -50.73 -5.35 -2.10
N ASP A 3 -50.51 -6.38 -1.28
CA ASP A 3 -49.17 -6.70 -0.77
C ASP A 3 -48.20 -7.29 -1.82
N LYS A 4 -48.74 -7.98 -2.83
CA LYS A 4 -47.93 -8.50 -3.96
C LYS A 4 -47.44 -7.39 -4.91
N LYS A 5 -48.09 -6.22 -4.92
CA LYS A 5 -47.66 -5.06 -5.73
C LYS A 5 -46.50 -4.31 -5.09
N MET A 6 -46.42 -4.24 -3.76
CA MET A 6 -45.29 -3.62 -3.07
C MET A 6 -44.01 -4.46 -3.18
N LEU A 7 -44.11 -5.79 -3.10
CA LEU A 7 -42.96 -6.69 -3.22
C LEU A 7 -42.29 -6.61 -4.62
N ASN A 8 -43.08 -6.43 -5.68
CA ASN A 8 -42.56 -6.30 -7.04
C ASN A 8 -42.01 -4.91 -7.36
N LYS A 9 -42.39 -3.87 -6.59
CA LYS A 9 -41.85 -2.52 -6.75
C LYS A 9 -40.46 -2.38 -6.11
N VAL A 10 -40.19 -3.12 -5.03
CA VAL A 10 -38.86 -3.17 -4.41
C VAL A 10 -37.87 -4.00 -5.25
N LYS A 11 -38.33 -5.08 -5.90
CA LYS A 11 -37.48 -5.88 -6.81
C LYS A 11 -37.07 -5.14 -8.10
N SER A 12 -37.82 -4.12 -8.51
CA SER A 12 -37.51 -3.30 -9.69
C SER A 12 -36.53 -2.14 -9.39
N ALA A 13 -36.42 -1.72 -8.13
CA ALA A 13 -35.55 -0.59 -7.74
C ALA A 13 -34.10 -1.01 -7.42
N PHE A 14 -33.85 -2.29 -7.18
CA PHE A 14 -32.51 -2.84 -6.96
C PHE A 14 -32.07 -3.69 -8.16
N GLY A 15 -31.97 -3.03 -9.32
CA GLY A 15 -31.30 -3.59 -10.49
C GLY A 15 -29.86 -3.99 -10.11
N GLY A 16 -29.59 -5.29 -10.12
CA GLY A 16 -28.36 -5.96 -9.69
C GLY A 16 -27.05 -5.53 -10.37
N LYS A 17 -27.02 -4.42 -11.10
CA LYS A 17 -25.80 -3.81 -11.64
C LYS A 17 -25.03 -2.96 -10.64
N LYS A 18 -25.68 -2.41 -9.60
CA LYS A 18 -25.00 -1.53 -8.63
C LYS A 18 -24.23 -2.26 -7.53
N VAL A 19 -24.68 -3.46 -7.14
CA VAL A 19 -24.04 -4.24 -6.06
C VAL A 19 -22.71 -4.84 -6.53
N LEU A 20 -22.60 -5.19 -7.82
CA LEU A 20 -21.37 -5.76 -8.38
C LEU A 20 -20.21 -4.74 -8.38
N LEU A 21 -20.50 -3.44 -8.58
CA LEU A 21 -19.47 -2.40 -8.64
C LEU A 21 -18.77 -2.18 -7.29
N VAL A 22 -19.49 -2.34 -6.18
CA VAL A 22 -18.92 -2.19 -4.82
C VAL A 22 -17.99 -3.35 -4.49
N MET A 23 -18.35 -4.59 -4.89
CA MET A 23 -17.47 -5.75 -4.68
C MET A 23 -16.18 -5.65 -5.50
N VAL A 24 -16.25 -5.17 -6.75
CA VAL A 24 -15.06 -5.00 -7.60
C VAL A 24 -14.11 -3.95 -7.02
N PHE A 25 -14.63 -2.91 -6.36
CA PHE A 25 -13.81 -1.90 -5.69
C PHE A 25 -13.15 -2.40 -4.40
N CYS A 26 -13.79 -3.34 -3.69
CA CYS A 26 -13.18 -3.99 -2.52
C CYS A 26 -12.11 -5.04 -2.91
N THR A 27 -12.22 -5.67 -4.07
CA THR A 27 -11.24 -6.68 -4.52
C THR A 27 -9.97 -6.09 -5.13
N SER A 28 -9.93 -4.80 -5.45
CA SER A 28 -8.74 -4.12 -5.96
C SER A 28 -7.80 -3.57 -4.88
N ILE A 29 -8.16 -3.72 -3.58
CA ILE A 29 -7.34 -3.25 -2.43
C ILE A 29 -6.49 -4.41 -1.90
N PHE A 30 -5.91 -5.20 -2.80
CA PHE A 30 -4.83 -6.13 -2.47
C PHE A 30 -3.51 -5.67 -3.10
N ALA A 31 -3.39 -4.38 -3.43
CA ALA A 31 -2.08 -3.80 -3.61
C ALA A 31 -1.32 -3.97 -2.29
N GLN A 32 -0.15 -4.59 -2.34
CA GLN A 32 0.71 -4.73 -1.18
C GLN A 32 1.19 -3.34 -0.78
N GLU A 33 0.51 -2.77 0.21
CA GLU A 33 0.71 -1.41 0.69
C GLU A 33 1.59 -1.42 1.94
N ALA A 34 2.68 -0.66 1.90
CA ALA A 34 3.45 -0.27 3.06
C ALA A 34 3.06 1.17 3.46
N PHE A 35 2.91 1.40 4.75
CA PHE A 35 2.52 2.69 5.29
C PHE A 35 3.69 3.33 6.01
N VAL A 36 4.02 4.58 5.66
CA VAL A 36 5.11 5.31 6.30
C VAL A 36 4.67 5.81 7.66
N MET A 37 5.25 5.23 8.72
CA MET A 37 4.91 5.55 10.10
C MET A 37 5.68 6.76 10.63
N LYS A 38 6.91 6.97 10.13
CA LYS A 38 7.82 8.04 10.58
C LYS A 38 8.79 8.38 9.47
N VAL A 39 9.11 9.67 9.34
CA VAL A 39 10.24 10.17 8.55
C VAL A 39 11.00 11.17 9.41
N SER A 40 12.29 10.92 9.60
CA SER A 40 13.27 11.85 10.16
C SER A 40 14.27 12.22 9.09
N GLY A 41 14.68 13.49 9.00
CA GLY A 41 15.56 13.96 7.92
C GLY A 41 14.88 14.02 6.55
N LYS A 42 15.68 13.94 5.48
CA LYS A 42 15.20 14.02 4.09
C LYS A 42 15.16 12.63 3.45
N ALA A 43 13.99 12.30 2.92
CA ALA A 43 13.77 11.09 2.16
C ALA A 43 12.85 11.38 0.97
N HIS A 44 12.99 10.57 -0.08
CA HIS A 44 12.26 10.72 -1.32
C HIS A 44 11.62 9.40 -1.72
N LEU A 45 10.39 9.48 -2.24
CA LEU A 45 9.70 8.39 -2.90
C LEU A 45 9.83 8.56 -4.41
N ASN A 46 10.21 7.50 -5.11
CA ASN A 46 10.04 7.37 -6.54
C ASN A 46 8.95 6.35 -6.82
N SER A 47 7.85 6.81 -7.41
CA SER A 47 6.72 5.97 -7.83
C SER A 47 6.51 6.14 -9.34
N GLY A 48 6.72 5.07 -10.11
CA GLY A 48 6.58 5.10 -11.57
C GLY A 48 7.46 6.14 -12.28
N GLY A 49 8.62 6.51 -11.70
CA GLY A 49 9.53 7.52 -12.24
C GLY A 49 9.29 8.94 -11.71
N ILE A 50 8.24 9.16 -10.91
CA ILE A 50 7.93 10.46 -10.31
C ILE A 50 8.54 10.54 -8.93
N TRP A 51 9.39 11.54 -8.74
CA TRP A 51 10.03 11.82 -7.46
C TRP A 51 9.21 12.80 -6.62
N SER A 52 9.03 12.45 -5.35
CA SER A 52 8.38 13.31 -4.36
C SER A 52 9.07 13.20 -3.00
N SER A 53 8.92 14.22 -2.15
CA SER A 53 9.39 14.11 -0.76
C SER A 53 8.52 13.10 -0.01
N LEU A 54 9.15 12.11 0.62
CA LEU A 54 8.47 11.12 1.44
C LEU A 54 7.98 11.79 2.73
N LYS A 55 6.74 11.50 3.11
CA LYS A 55 6.11 12.04 4.32
C LYS A 55 5.49 10.90 5.11
N LYS A 56 5.28 11.17 6.40
CA LYS A 56 4.46 10.32 7.25
C LYS A 56 3.07 10.14 6.61
N ASP A 57 2.51 8.96 6.80
CA ASP A 57 1.20 8.53 6.34
C ASP A 57 1.08 8.37 4.81
N MET A 58 2.20 8.45 4.09
CA MET A 58 2.24 8.09 2.68
C MET A 58 2.19 6.57 2.49
N LEU A 59 1.55 6.18 1.41
CA LEU A 59 1.52 4.82 0.90
C LEU A 59 2.76 4.57 0.04
N VAL A 60 3.35 3.40 0.19
CA VAL A 60 4.44 2.88 -0.63
C VAL A 60 3.96 1.54 -1.17
N THR A 61 3.94 1.42 -2.49
CA THR A 61 3.39 0.28 -3.20
C THR A 61 4.47 -0.51 -3.92
N SER A 62 4.13 -1.70 -4.39
CA SER A 62 5.05 -2.51 -5.18
C SER A 62 5.51 -1.78 -6.44
N GLY A 63 6.81 -1.76 -6.69
CA GLY A 63 7.45 -0.99 -7.75
C GLY A 63 7.97 0.38 -7.30
N ASP A 64 7.58 0.86 -6.12
CA ASP A 64 8.11 2.10 -5.57
C ASP A 64 9.51 1.88 -4.95
N SER A 65 10.27 2.97 -4.92
CA SER A 65 11.56 3.01 -4.23
C SER A 65 11.71 4.23 -3.34
N ILE A 66 12.45 4.07 -2.25
CA ILE A 66 12.74 5.12 -1.27
C ILE A 66 14.23 5.38 -1.26
N THR A 67 14.60 6.65 -1.35
CA THR A 67 15.98 7.11 -1.17
C THR A 67 16.06 8.00 0.06
N THR A 68 16.96 7.68 0.98
CA THR A 68 17.22 8.46 2.20
C THR A 68 18.54 9.21 2.11
N GLU A 69 18.57 10.48 2.48
CA GLU A 69 19.81 11.24 2.62
C GLU A 69 20.55 10.88 3.93
N ALA A 70 21.80 11.33 4.06
CA ALA A 70 22.59 11.17 5.27
C ALA A 70 21.83 11.64 6.53
N GLY A 71 21.82 10.80 7.56
CA GLY A 71 21.14 11.08 8.84
C GLY A 71 19.61 10.98 8.80
N ALA A 72 19.00 10.61 7.67
CA ALA A 72 17.58 10.33 7.60
C ALA A 72 17.22 8.96 8.20
N GLU A 73 15.96 8.79 8.58
CA GLU A 73 15.40 7.54 9.08
C GLU A 73 13.93 7.45 8.66
N VAL A 74 13.55 6.34 8.05
CA VAL A 74 12.16 6.09 7.62
C VAL A 74 11.69 4.79 8.24
N SER A 75 10.61 4.85 9.01
CA SER A 75 9.95 3.66 9.55
C SER A 75 8.68 3.39 8.74
N MET A 76 8.51 2.15 8.31
CA MET A 76 7.32 1.70 7.59
C MET A 76 6.71 0.48 8.24
N ARG A 77 5.40 0.34 8.10
CA ARG A 77 4.66 -0.86 8.44
C ARG A 77 4.07 -1.47 7.18
N LEU A 78 4.41 -2.71 6.90
CA LEU A 78 3.84 -3.49 5.82
C LEU A 78 2.42 -3.92 6.19
N SER A 79 1.57 -4.13 5.19
CA SER A 79 0.19 -4.60 5.36
C SER A 79 0.05 -5.95 6.07
N ASP A 80 1.10 -6.79 6.06
CA ASP A 80 1.16 -8.06 6.78
C ASP A 80 1.54 -7.91 8.27
N GLY A 81 1.74 -6.67 8.72
CA GLY A 81 2.10 -6.37 10.10
C GLY A 81 3.61 -6.33 10.39
N HIS A 82 4.46 -6.68 9.43
CA HIS A 82 5.91 -6.50 9.56
C HIS A 82 6.29 -5.02 9.53
N SER A 83 7.45 -4.69 10.09
CA SER A 83 7.97 -3.33 10.09
C SER A 83 9.37 -3.27 9.52
N VAL A 84 9.70 -2.17 8.85
CA VAL A 84 11.02 -1.92 8.26
C VAL A 84 11.46 -0.51 8.60
N ASP A 85 12.66 -0.38 9.15
CA ASP A 85 13.36 0.89 9.34
C ASP A 85 14.48 1.02 8.31
N ILE A 86 14.45 2.08 7.51
CA ILE A 86 15.45 2.42 6.49
C ILE A 86 16.29 3.57 7.03
N LEU A 87 17.61 3.37 7.12
CA LEU A 87 18.54 4.39 7.61
C LEU A 87 19.01 5.33 6.51
N GLY A 88 19.75 6.38 6.89
CA GLY A 88 20.34 7.34 5.95
C GLY A 88 21.28 6.68 4.94
N ASP A 89 21.46 7.36 3.82
CA ASP A 89 22.27 6.91 2.68
C ASP A 89 21.85 5.53 2.14
N SER A 90 20.53 5.28 2.12
CA SER A 90 19.96 4.01 1.65
C SER A 90 19.06 4.19 0.43
N ILE A 91 19.01 3.15 -0.39
CA ILE A 91 18.02 3.00 -1.46
C ILE A 91 17.31 1.66 -1.24
N PHE A 92 16.02 1.75 -0.96
CA PHE A 92 15.13 0.62 -0.69
C PHE A 92 14.08 0.51 -1.79
N SER A 93 13.70 -0.70 -2.18
CA SER A 93 12.58 -0.92 -3.10
C SER A 93 11.69 -2.04 -2.61
N LEU A 94 10.38 -1.83 -2.75
CA LEU A 94 9.39 -2.86 -2.49
C LEU A 94 8.98 -3.50 -3.83
N ARG A 95 9.05 -4.82 -3.92
CA ARG A 95 8.72 -5.58 -5.14
C ARG A 95 7.81 -6.75 -4.82
N GLU A 96 7.01 -7.10 -5.82
CA GLU A 96 6.23 -8.32 -5.84
C GLU A 96 6.83 -9.24 -6.90
N ASN A 97 7.05 -10.50 -6.54
CA ASN A 97 7.54 -11.50 -7.48
C ASN A 97 6.38 -12.29 -8.11
N SER A 98 6.70 -13.19 -9.05
CA SER A 98 5.70 -14.00 -9.76
C SER A 98 4.91 -14.96 -8.87
N GLU A 99 5.35 -15.18 -7.63
CA GLU A 99 4.70 -16.04 -6.63
C GLU A 99 3.88 -15.23 -5.62
N ASN A 100 3.70 -13.92 -5.84
CA ASN A 100 3.11 -12.96 -4.91
C ASN A 100 3.84 -12.91 -3.56
N LEU A 101 5.10 -13.34 -3.50
CA LEU A 101 5.94 -13.20 -2.33
C LEU A 101 6.52 -11.79 -2.29
N LYS A 102 6.61 -11.26 -1.06
CA LYS A 102 7.16 -9.94 -0.78
C LYS A 102 8.67 -9.98 -0.93
N GLU A 103 9.18 -9.24 -1.89
CA GLU A 103 10.61 -9.02 -2.06
C GLU A 103 10.97 -7.58 -1.67
N MET A 104 12.02 -7.47 -0.86
CA MET A 104 12.57 -6.19 -0.45
C MET A 104 14.00 -6.12 -0.96
N ASP A 105 14.25 -5.19 -1.87
CA ASP A 105 15.58 -4.96 -2.43
C ASP A 105 16.25 -3.80 -1.71
N ILE A 106 17.48 -4.02 -1.26
CA ILE A 106 18.36 -2.98 -0.74
C ILE A 106 19.51 -2.85 -1.73
N TRP A 107 19.54 -1.71 -2.43
CA TRP A 107 20.61 -1.44 -3.40
C TRP A 107 21.83 -0.89 -2.68
N LEU A 108 21.60 -0.02 -1.69
CA LEU A 108 22.60 0.67 -0.91
C LEU A 108 22.05 0.92 0.50
N GLY A 109 22.95 0.95 1.49
CA GLY A 109 22.64 1.38 2.84
C GLY A 109 22.29 0.24 3.81
N ARG A 110 21.42 0.55 4.79
CA ARG A 110 21.10 -0.36 5.90
C ARG A 110 19.61 -0.31 6.21
N ILE A 111 19.03 -1.48 6.45
CA ILE A 111 17.67 -1.60 6.97
C ILE A 111 17.64 -2.47 8.23
N TYR A 112 16.64 -2.26 9.05
CA TYR A 112 16.23 -3.18 10.11
C TYR A 112 14.82 -3.66 9.81
N ALA A 113 14.65 -4.98 9.64
CA ALA A 113 13.34 -5.58 9.45
C ALA A 113 12.91 -6.32 10.71
N LYS A 114 11.71 -6.02 11.21
CA LYS A 114 11.05 -6.76 12.27
C LYS A 114 9.94 -7.61 11.66
N VAL A 115 10.18 -8.93 11.63
CA VAL A 115 9.23 -9.92 11.13
C VAL A 115 8.38 -10.39 12.31
N GLU A 116 7.07 -10.13 12.23
CA GLU A 116 6.07 -10.69 13.15
C GLU A 116 5.89 -12.19 12.84
N LYS A 117 5.75 -13.01 13.88
CA LYS A 117 5.67 -14.48 13.77
C LYS A 117 4.24 -14.98 13.59
#